data_AF-A0A439SEA9-F1
#
_entry.id   AF-A0A439SEA9-F1
#
_cell.length_a   1.000
_cell.length_b   1.000
_cell.length_c   1.000
_cell.angle_alpha   90.00
_cell.angle_beta   90.00
_cell.angle_gamma   90.00
#
_symmetry.space_group_name_H-M   'P 1'
#
loop_
_entity.id
_entity.type
_entity.pdbx_description
1 polymer ?
#
loop_
_entity_poly.entity_id
_entity_poly.type
_entity_poly.pdbx_seq_one_letter_code
_entity_poly.pdbx_strand_id
1 'polypeptide(L)'
;MLDLPSEGDRNPSPATFGRYIRRWTSGRDVIFHGTCYATRILTEGRFRFSGAGGEAVSFTRSPEVAAYWALLRRPSGETRGAVLVFDRVAMKSRFKLQPVHHPILSTHPYLRDETEERVCRRDTDRLPLLLFAVIWETGDVAPNLPMWVL
;
A
#
# COMPACT_ATOMS: atom_id res chain seq x y z
N MET A 1 -16.57 0.91 -18.58
CA MET A 1 -15.27 0.31 -18.23
C MET A 1 -14.30 1.47 -18.12
N LEU A 2 -13.83 1.80 -16.91
CA LEU A 2 -12.79 2.83 -16.74
C LEU A 2 -11.45 2.12 -16.77
N ASP A 3 -10.87 2.06 -17.96
CA ASP A 3 -9.47 1.69 -18.13
C ASP A 3 -8.61 2.83 -17.56
N LEU A 4 -7.49 2.50 -16.92
CA LEU A 4 -6.47 3.51 -16.68
C LEU A 4 -6.00 4.02 -18.04
N PRO A 5 -5.72 5.33 -18.21
CA PRO A 5 -5.29 5.85 -19.49
C PRO A 5 -4.08 5.05 -20.01
N SER A 6 -4.14 4.62 -21.27
CA SER A 6 -3.06 3.88 -21.93
C SER A 6 -1.76 4.68 -21.94
N GLU A 7 -0.63 3.99 -22.14
CA GLU A 7 0.79 4.38 -21.91
C GLU A 7 1.30 5.74 -22.48
N GLY A 8 0.44 6.60 -23.03
CA GLY A 8 0.83 7.84 -23.70
C GLY A 8 0.75 9.14 -22.89
N ASP A 9 0.01 9.24 -21.77
CA ASP A 9 -0.08 10.54 -21.07
C ASP A 9 -0.44 10.42 -19.57
N ARG A 10 0.50 10.91 -18.72
CA ARG A 10 0.41 11.22 -17.28
C ARG A 10 0.23 10.05 -16.30
N ASN A 11 1.12 10.00 -15.30
CA ASN A 11 0.90 9.22 -14.06
C ASN A 11 -0.53 9.47 -13.54
N PRO A 12 -1.29 8.42 -13.17
CA PRO A 12 -2.66 8.60 -12.73
C PRO A 12 -2.69 9.46 -11.47
N SER A 13 -3.74 10.29 -11.34
CA SER A 13 -3.95 11.00 -10.07
C SER A 13 -4.25 9.99 -8.94
N PRO A 14 -3.90 10.30 -7.68
CA PRO A 14 -4.23 9.43 -6.53
C PRO A 14 -5.71 9.04 -6.47
N ALA A 15 -6.62 9.93 -6.87
CA ALA A 15 -8.05 9.64 -6.94
C ALA A 15 -8.39 8.59 -8.01
N THR A 16 -7.76 8.67 -9.18
CA THR A 16 -8.00 7.71 -10.27
C THR A 16 -7.45 6.33 -9.91
N PHE A 17 -6.22 6.29 -9.40
CA PHE A 17 -5.59 5.04 -8.99
C PHE A 17 -6.31 4.42 -7.78
N GLY A 18 -6.69 5.23 -6.79
CA GLY A 18 -7.48 4.79 -5.63
C GLY A 18 -8.83 4.17 -6.03
N ARG A 19 -9.55 4.77 -6.99
CA ARG A 19 -10.80 4.18 -7.52
C ARG A 19 -10.57 2.82 -8.19
N TYR A 20 -9.48 2.68 -8.93
CA TYR A 20 -9.12 1.40 -9.55
C TYR A 20 -8.87 0.31 -8.50
N ILE A 21 -8.04 0.62 -7.49
CA ILE A 21 -7.75 -0.28 -6.36
C ILE A 21 -9.05 -0.67 -5.64
N ARG A 22 -9.90 0.31 -5.31
CA ARG A 22 -11.18 0.10 -4.62
C ARG A 22 -12.08 -0.88 -5.37
N ARG A 23 -12.15 -0.77 -6.69
CA ARG A 23 -12.93 -1.68 -7.52
C ARG A 23 -12.40 -3.10 -7.45
N TRP A 24 -11.08 -3.27 -7.50
CA TRP A 24 -10.43 -4.58 -7.46
C TRP A 24 -10.58 -5.28 -6.10
N THR A 25 -10.59 -4.51 -5.02
CA THR A 25 -10.73 -5.04 -3.65
C THR A 25 -12.14 -4.97 -3.08
N SER A 26 -13.15 -4.63 -3.89
CA SER A 26 -14.53 -4.50 -3.43
C SER A 26 -15.03 -5.79 -2.77
N GLY A 27 -15.70 -5.66 -1.63
CA GLY A 27 -16.25 -6.79 -0.87
C GLY A 27 -15.23 -7.60 -0.08
N ARG A 28 -13.97 -7.15 0.05
CA ARG A 28 -12.90 -7.83 0.80
C ARG A 28 -12.47 -7.01 2.02
N ASP A 29 -12.18 -7.67 3.15
CA ASP A 29 -11.55 -7.02 4.31
C ASP A 29 -10.03 -6.99 4.11
N VAL A 30 -9.57 -5.93 3.43
CA VAL A 30 -8.17 -5.72 3.09
C VAL A 30 -7.60 -4.49 3.78
N ILE A 31 -6.28 -4.44 3.85
CA ILE A 31 -5.53 -3.26 4.23
C ILE A 31 -4.40 -2.99 3.24
N PHE A 32 -4.06 -1.72 3.07
CA PHE A 32 -3.19 -1.26 1.99
C PHE A 32 -1.89 -0.67 2.52
N HIS A 33 -0.83 -0.83 1.74
CA HIS A 33 0.41 -0.08 1.89
C HIS A 33 0.80 0.51 0.53
N GLY A 34 0.77 1.84 0.43
CA GLY A 34 1.25 2.57 -0.74
C GLY A 34 2.73 2.84 -0.66
N THR A 35 3.49 2.51 -1.71
CA THR A 35 4.94 2.67 -1.69
C THR A 35 5.53 2.86 -3.09
N CYS A 36 6.60 3.65 -3.16
CA CYS A 36 7.50 3.74 -4.31
C CYS A 36 8.73 2.83 -4.16
N TYR A 37 8.70 1.86 -3.24
CA TYR A 37 9.75 0.86 -2.98
C TYR A 37 9.22 -0.57 -3.10
N ALA A 38 8.20 -0.77 -3.94
CA ALA A 38 7.47 -2.02 -4.01
C ALA A 38 8.40 -3.18 -4.39
N THR A 39 9.30 -2.98 -5.34
CA THR A 39 10.22 -4.02 -5.82
C THR A 39 11.15 -4.49 -4.70
N ARG A 40 11.74 -3.55 -3.96
CA ARG A 40 12.60 -3.88 -2.81
C ARG A 40 11.83 -4.64 -1.73
N ILE A 41 10.64 -4.18 -1.36
CA ILE A 41 9.81 -4.83 -0.33
C ILE A 41 9.45 -6.25 -0.72
N LEU A 42 9.07 -6.46 -1.99
CA LEU A 42 8.71 -7.77 -2.51
C LEU A 42 9.93 -8.71 -2.55
N THR A 43 11.09 -8.20 -2.98
CA THR A 43 12.35 -8.96 -3.01
C THR A 43 12.80 -9.40 -1.61
N GLU A 44 12.64 -8.54 -0.62
CA GLU A 44 13.00 -8.89 0.76
C GLU A 44 11.92 -9.73 1.47
N GLY A 45 10.69 -9.77 0.95
CA GLY A 45 9.56 -10.46 1.56
C GLY A 45 9.17 -9.91 2.94
N ARG A 46 9.61 -8.69 3.28
CA ARG A 46 9.39 -8.04 4.59
C ARG A 46 9.37 -6.52 4.50
N PHE A 47 8.65 -5.88 5.42
CA PHE A 47 8.86 -4.48 5.74
C PHE A 47 9.91 -4.35 6.84
N ARG A 48 10.90 -3.50 6.62
CA ARG A 48 11.78 -3.04 7.70
C ARG A 48 11.13 -1.83 8.36
N PHE A 49 10.92 -1.87 9.67
CA PHE A 49 10.45 -0.66 10.34
C PHE A 49 11.56 0.40 10.32
N SER A 50 11.17 1.66 10.12
CA SER A 50 12.12 2.76 10.13
C SER A 50 12.49 3.13 11.57
N GLY A 51 13.79 3.22 11.90
CA GLY A 51 14.23 3.77 13.19
C GLY A 51 13.96 5.28 13.36
N ALA A 52 13.53 5.96 12.28
CA ALA A 52 13.17 7.38 12.28
C ALA A 52 11.68 7.58 11.95
N GLY A 53 11.04 8.60 12.55
CA GLY A 53 9.70 9.03 12.13
C GLY A 53 8.53 8.14 12.60
N GLY A 54 8.67 7.44 13.73
CA GLY A 54 7.55 6.76 14.40
C GLY A 54 7.72 5.26 14.64
N GLU A 55 8.88 4.68 14.30
CA GLU A 55 9.22 3.26 14.56
C GLU A 55 8.11 2.28 14.14
N ALA A 56 7.56 2.43 12.94
CA ALA A 56 6.42 1.63 12.53
C ALA A 56 6.34 1.38 11.03
N VAL A 57 5.59 0.33 10.67
CA VAL A 57 5.10 0.11 9.30
C VAL A 57 3.65 0.57 9.25
N SER A 58 3.39 1.51 8.36
CA SER A 58 2.10 2.18 8.18
C SER A 58 1.22 1.47 7.17
N PHE A 59 -0.04 1.28 7.51
CA PHE A 59 -1.07 0.74 6.63
C PHE A 59 -2.29 1.64 6.66
N THR A 60 -3.09 1.60 5.61
CA THR A 60 -4.32 2.38 5.48
C THR A 60 -5.48 1.53 5.03
N ARG A 61 -6.70 1.90 5.42
CA ARG A 61 -7.94 1.31 4.91
C ARG A 61 -8.49 2.06 3.69
N SER A 62 -7.90 3.20 3.32
CA SER A 62 -8.30 3.98 2.16
C SER A 62 -7.40 3.69 0.96
N PRO A 63 -7.98 3.18 -0.15
CA PRO A 63 -7.27 3.03 -1.42
C PRO A 63 -6.65 4.33 -1.93
N GLU A 64 -7.32 5.47 -1.72
CA GLU A 64 -6.87 6.78 -2.18
C GLU A 64 -5.63 7.26 -1.41
N VAL A 65 -5.56 6.98 -0.11
CA VAL A 65 -4.37 7.26 0.71
C VAL A 65 -3.21 6.38 0.30
N ALA A 66 -3.46 5.09 0.06
CA ALA A 66 -2.42 4.20 -0.46
C ALA A 66 -1.92 4.66 -1.83
N ALA A 67 -2.82 5.04 -2.74
CA ALA A 67 -2.47 5.59 -4.04
C ALA A 67 -1.62 6.87 -3.91
N TYR A 68 -1.97 7.78 -2.99
CA TYR A 68 -1.17 8.98 -2.74
C TYR A 68 0.28 8.63 -2.36
N TRP A 69 0.48 7.69 -1.44
CA TRP A 69 1.83 7.29 -1.03
C TRP A 69 2.60 6.52 -2.09
N ALA A 70 1.91 5.73 -2.93
CA ALA A 70 2.51 5.03 -4.07
C ALA A 70 3.04 6.02 -5.11
N LEU A 71 2.28 7.08 -5.39
CA LEU A 71 2.58 8.09 -6.42
C LEU A 71 3.48 9.22 -5.93
N LEU A 72 3.77 9.28 -4.62
CA LEU A 72 4.58 10.34 -4.05
C LEU A 72 6.02 10.20 -4.55
N ARG A 73 6.48 11.16 -5.37
CA ARG A 73 7.86 11.19 -5.88
C ARG A 73 8.84 11.27 -4.72
N ARG A 74 9.72 10.28 -4.62
CA ARG A 74 10.84 10.24 -3.68
C ARG A 74 12.11 9.89 -4.44
N PRO A 75 13.30 10.19 -3.91
CA PRO A 75 14.57 9.68 -4.43
C PRO A 75 14.70 8.17 -4.10
N SER A 76 13.77 7.35 -4.60
CA SER A 76 13.65 5.92 -4.26
C SER A 76 14.54 5.03 -5.12
N GLY A 77 14.97 5.52 -6.30
CA GLY A 77 15.69 4.74 -7.29
C GLY A 77 14.81 3.72 -8.05
N GLU A 78 13.58 3.48 -7.58
CA GLU A 78 12.58 2.67 -8.30
C GLU A 78 11.73 3.57 -9.20
N THR A 79 11.39 3.05 -10.38
CA THR A 79 10.68 3.81 -11.42
C THR A 79 9.18 3.77 -11.30
N ARG A 80 8.60 2.86 -10.50
CA ARG A 80 7.16 2.58 -10.46
C ARG A 80 6.64 2.47 -9.02
N GLY A 81 5.60 3.25 -8.71
CA GLY A 81 4.82 3.12 -7.49
C GLY A 81 3.87 1.92 -7.51
N ALA A 82 3.57 1.37 -6.34
CA ALA A 82 2.57 0.32 -6.19
C ALA A 82 1.79 0.41 -4.87
N VAL A 83 0.63 -0.21 -4.87
CA VAL A 83 -0.15 -0.51 -3.67
C VAL A 83 -0.10 -2.01 -3.40
N LEU A 84 0.47 -2.35 -2.25
CA LEU A 84 0.47 -3.70 -1.70
C LEU A 84 -0.84 -3.90 -0.94
N VAL A 85 -1.60 -4.93 -1.31
CA VAL A 85 -2.90 -5.27 -0.74
C VAL A 85 -2.74 -6.50 0.14
N PHE A 86 -3.14 -6.41 1.40
CA PHE A 86 -3.02 -7.49 2.37
C PHE A 86 -4.39 -7.93 2.87
N ASP A 87 -4.52 -9.22 3.18
CA ASP A 87 -5.67 -9.73 3.95
C ASP A 87 -5.60 -9.17 5.38
N ARG A 88 -6.61 -8.40 5.78
CA ARG A 88 -6.58 -7.70 7.06
C ARG A 88 -6.80 -8.64 8.24
N VAL A 89 -7.54 -9.73 8.05
CA VAL A 89 -7.77 -10.74 9.10
C VAL A 89 -6.47 -11.51 9.36
N ALA A 90 -5.77 -11.91 8.30
CA ALA A 90 -4.46 -12.55 8.39
C ALA A 90 -3.40 -11.61 9.00
N MET A 91 -3.44 -10.32 8.67
CA MET A 91 -2.58 -9.32 9.29
C MET A 91 -2.84 -9.20 10.79
N LYS A 92 -4.11 -9.12 11.22
CA LYS A 92 -4.49 -9.01 12.64
C LYS A 92 -4.17 -10.26 13.47
N SER A 93 -4.22 -11.44 12.86
CA SER A 93 -3.88 -12.69 13.56
C SER A 93 -2.37 -12.80 13.84
N ARG A 94 -1.53 -12.11 13.04
CA ARG A 94 -0.07 -12.18 13.13
C ARG A 94 0.57 -10.96 13.78
N PHE A 95 -0.03 -9.79 13.61
CA PHE A 95 0.53 -8.51 14.07
C PHE A 95 -0.50 -7.70 14.84
N LYS A 96 -0.02 -6.97 15.86
CA LYS A 96 -0.84 -6.00 16.58
C LYS A 96 -0.96 -4.72 15.74
N LEU A 97 -2.05 -4.63 14.98
CA LEU A 97 -2.42 -3.41 14.26
C LEU A 97 -2.97 -2.37 15.25
N GLN A 98 -2.25 -1.26 15.40
CA GLN A 98 -2.65 -0.14 16.26
C GLN A 98 -3.27 0.97 15.42
N PRO A 99 -4.55 1.34 15.64
CA PRO A 99 -5.12 2.52 15.03
C PRO A 99 -4.37 3.78 15.51
N VAL A 100 -3.95 4.62 14.58
CA VAL A 100 -3.29 5.89 14.85
C VAL A 100 -4.09 7.01 14.21
N HIS A 101 -4.44 8.00 15.02
CA HIS A 101 -5.01 9.25 14.55
C HIS A 101 -3.92 10.32 14.57
N HIS A 102 -3.20 10.48 13.45
CA HIS A 102 -2.16 11.51 13.37
C HIS A 102 -2.81 12.86 12.98
N PRO A 103 -2.50 13.97 13.68
CA PRO A 103 -3.14 15.28 13.41
C PRO A 103 -3.02 15.75 11.96
N ILE A 104 -1.92 15.41 11.28
CA ILE A 104 -1.73 15.73 9.86
C ILE A 104 -2.77 15.07 8.93
N LEU A 105 -3.27 13.89 9.32
CA LEU A 105 -4.30 13.16 8.56
C LEU A 105 -5.64 13.91 8.68
N SER A 106 -5.98 14.39 9.88
CA SER A 106 -7.18 15.22 10.09
C SER A 106 -7.15 16.57 9.39
N THR A 107 -5.98 17.09 9.01
CA THR A 107 -5.87 18.39 8.30
C THR A 107 -5.81 18.26 6.78
N HIS A 108 -5.40 17.09 6.25
CA HIS A 108 -5.18 16.92 4.83
C HIS A 108 -6.51 16.61 4.10
N PRO A 109 -6.84 17.28 2.99
CA PRO A 109 -8.15 17.16 2.33
C PRO A 109 -8.46 15.74 1.85
N TYR A 110 -7.44 14.91 1.63
CA TYR A 110 -7.58 13.52 1.21
C TYR A 110 -7.56 12.50 2.37
N LEU A 111 -7.27 12.91 3.60
CA LEU A 111 -6.97 12.00 4.73
C LEU A 111 -7.91 12.22 5.95
N ARG A 112 -8.88 13.13 5.85
CA ARG A 112 -9.67 13.68 6.98
C ARG A 112 -10.39 12.65 7.84
N ASP A 113 -10.79 11.51 7.28
CA ASP A 113 -11.50 10.43 7.97
C ASP A 113 -10.70 9.12 7.99
N GLU A 114 -9.42 9.17 7.63
CA GLU A 114 -8.56 8.00 7.57
C GLU A 114 -7.97 7.70 8.95
N THR A 115 -8.07 6.42 9.35
CA THR A 115 -7.39 5.90 10.54
C THR A 115 -6.34 4.92 10.07
N GLU A 116 -5.10 5.41 10.06
CA GLU A 116 -3.92 4.63 9.77
C GLU A 116 -3.82 3.49 10.78
N GLU A 117 -3.43 2.30 10.33
CA GLU A 117 -3.11 1.19 11.24
C GLU A 117 -1.62 0.89 11.15
N ARG A 118 -0.97 0.76 12.30
CA ARG A 118 0.49 0.57 12.38
C ARG A 118 0.88 -0.74 13.02
N VAL A 119 1.95 -1.33 12.50
CA VAL A 119 2.76 -2.34 13.23
C VAL A 119 3.97 -1.60 13.81
N CYS A 120 4.04 -1.47 15.13
CA CYS A 120 5.05 -0.68 15.81
C CYS A 120 6.23 -1.54 16.29
N ARG A 121 7.45 -0.98 16.20
CA ARG A 121 8.72 -1.49 16.74
C ARG A 121 9.10 -2.91 16.32
N ARG A 122 8.63 -3.33 15.15
CA ARG A 122 8.96 -4.64 14.60
C ARG A 122 8.82 -4.63 13.08
N ASP A 123 9.68 -5.40 12.43
CA ASP A 123 9.54 -5.75 11.03
C ASP A 123 8.26 -6.55 10.80
N THR A 124 7.66 -6.37 9.65
CA THR A 124 6.53 -7.19 9.19
C THR A 124 7.07 -8.20 8.19
N ASP A 125 7.33 -9.42 8.65
CA ASP A 125 7.95 -10.49 7.87
C ASP A 125 6.91 -11.41 7.20
N ARG A 126 7.38 -12.25 6.28
CA ARG A 126 6.57 -13.23 5.54
C ARG A 126 5.41 -12.58 4.78
N LEU A 127 5.64 -11.39 4.21
CA LEU A 127 4.65 -10.66 3.42
C LEU A 127 4.01 -11.49 2.31
N PRO A 128 4.73 -12.38 1.59
CA PRO A 128 4.11 -13.19 0.53
C PRO A 128 2.93 -14.05 1.02
N LEU A 129 2.89 -14.43 2.31
CA LEU A 129 1.78 -15.22 2.88
C LEU A 129 0.56 -14.38 3.24
N LEU A 130 0.72 -13.06 3.29
CA LEU A 130 -0.30 -12.10 3.73
C LEU A 130 -0.79 -11.22 2.57
N LEU A 131 0.00 -11.17 1.50
CA LEU A 131 -0.24 -10.37 0.32
C LEU A 131 -1.33 -11.02 -0.52
N PHE A 132 -2.40 -10.28 -0.72
CA PHE A 132 -3.48 -10.64 -1.63
C PHE A 132 -3.15 -10.23 -3.07
N ALA A 133 -2.56 -9.04 -3.25
CA ALA A 133 -2.08 -8.58 -4.56
C ALA A 133 -1.09 -7.42 -4.48
N VAL A 134 -0.39 -7.20 -5.59
CA VAL A 134 0.30 -5.95 -5.91
C VAL A 134 -0.44 -5.27 -7.05
N ILE A 135 -0.82 -4.01 -6.86
CA ILE A 135 -1.42 -3.20 -7.90
C ILE A 135 -0.44 -2.08 -8.23
N TRP A 136 0.08 -2.07 -9.46
CA TRP A 136 1.05 -1.09 -9.94
C TRP A 136 0.34 0.16 -10.44
N GLU A 137 1.02 1.31 -10.37
CA GLU A 137 0.46 2.59 -10.84
C GLU A 137 0.08 2.61 -12.34
N THR A 138 0.66 1.71 -13.14
CA THR A 138 0.33 1.53 -14.56
C THR A 138 -0.99 0.77 -14.78
N GLY A 139 -1.57 0.20 -13.73
CA GLY A 139 -2.75 -0.65 -13.80
C GLY A 139 -2.48 -2.16 -13.85
N ASP A 140 -1.22 -2.57 -13.89
CA ASP A 140 -0.87 -3.98 -13.82
C ASP A 140 -1.21 -4.55 -12.43
N VAL A 141 -1.81 -5.74 -12.40
CA VAL A 141 -2.14 -6.44 -11.15
C VAL A 141 -1.39 -7.77 -11.12
N ALA A 142 -0.61 -7.99 -10.06
CA ALA A 142 -0.02 -9.29 -9.75
C ALA A 142 -0.79 -9.91 -8.56
N PRO A 143 -1.80 -10.76 -8.82
CA PRO A 143 -2.48 -11.50 -7.77
C PRO A 143 -1.57 -12.62 -7.25
N ASN A 144 -1.48 -12.80 -5.92
CA ASN A 144 -0.72 -13.87 -5.26
C ASN A 144 0.62 -14.21 -5.93
N LEU A 145 1.69 -13.48 -5.58
CA LEU A 145 3.04 -13.85 -6.04
C LEU A 145 3.34 -15.28 -5.57
N PRO A 146 3.52 -16.26 -6.48
CA PRO A 146 3.96 -17.58 -6.06
C PRO A 146 5.36 -17.46 -5.46
N MET A 147 5.69 -18.32 -4.49
CA MET A 147 6.97 -18.36 -3.76
C MET A 147 8.24 -18.49 -4.64
N TRP A 148 8.13 -18.43 -5.97
CA TRP A 148 9.19 -18.71 -6.94
C TRP A 148 9.41 -17.60 -7.97
N VAL A 149 8.84 -16.41 -7.79
CA VAL A 149 9.19 -15.23 -8.60
C VAL A 149 10.02 -14.28 -7.73
N LEU A 150 11.24 -14.72 -7.40
CA LEU A 150 12.39 -13.92 -6.98
C LEU A 150 13.66 -14.57 -7.53
#